data_AF-A0A973HLT3-F1
#
_entry.id   AF-A0A973HLT3-F1
#
_cell.length_a   1.000
_cell.length_b   1.000
_cell.length_c   1.000
_cell.angle_alpha   90.00
_cell.angle_beta   90.00
_cell.angle_gamma   90.00
#
_symmetry.space_group_name_H-M   'P 1'
#
loop_
_entity.id
_entity.type
_entity.pdbx_description
1 polymer ?
#
loop_
_entity_poly.entity_id
_entity_poly.type
_entity_poly.pdbx_seq_one_letter_code
_entity_poly.pdbx_strand_id
1 'polypeptide(L)'
;MRNNNGFTLIELVIVIIVLGVLAATAIPTFINIQHDASRAVVRNLSGSLKTAMDLVNIRKEIDDSETSVDYNGNTITLVNGYPKPAAPEMRFLLNMELPSTTWTPNWLTVPCDGSAFCILGNRSYTNKPEIDDVTSGHVVFFWPNGYVLDSCFAYYANLEIDGTPPVIGFVDSGC
;
A
#
# COMPACT_ATOMS: atom_id res chain seq x y z
N MET A 1 -22.24 14.39 -57.85
CA MET A 1 -20.76 14.37 -57.90
C MET A 1 -20.27 14.32 -56.46
N ARG A 2 -19.55 13.28 -56.05
CA ARG A 2 -19.01 13.15 -54.68
C ARG A 2 -17.59 13.75 -54.68
N ASN A 3 -17.40 14.86 -53.97
CA ASN A 3 -16.06 15.41 -53.71
C ASN A 3 -15.37 14.51 -52.69
N ASN A 4 -14.51 13.61 -53.15
CA ASN A 4 -13.56 12.92 -52.29
C ASN A 4 -12.40 13.88 -52.00
N ASN A 5 -12.58 14.76 -51.02
CA ASN A 5 -11.48 15.55 -50.45
C ASN A 5 -10.58 14.57 -49.68
N GLY A 6 -9.51 14.10 -50.33
CA GLY A 6 -8.48 13.31 -49.68
C GLY A 6 -7.73 14.12 -48.62
N PHE A 7 -7.31 13.46 -47.54
CA PHE A 7 -6.48 14.06 -46.50
C PHE A 7 -5.13 14.48 -47.10
N THR A 8 -4.66 15.68 -46.77
CA THR A 8 -3.37 16.16 -47.28
C THR A 8 -2.22 15.56 -46.47
N LEU A 9 -1.07 15.26 -47.11
CA LEU A 9 0.12 14.81 -46.40
C LEU A 9 0.59 15.84 -45.36
N ILE A 10 0.41 17.13 -45.65
CA ILE A 10 0.79 18.21 -44.75
C ILE A 10 -0.10 18.27 -43.50
N GLU A 11 -1.41 18.02 -43.60
CA GLU A 11 -2.28 17.90 -42.43
C GLU A 11 -1.83 16.79 -41.50
N LEU A 12 -1.49 15.63 -42.05
CA LEU A 12 -1.03 14.50 -41.24
C LEU A 12 0.28 14.85 -40.52
N VAL A 13 1.22 15.50 -41.22
CA VAL A 13 2.52 15.91 -40.65
C VAL A 13 2.36 16.95 -39.55
N ILE A 14 1.51 17.95 -39.74
CA ILE A 14 1.28 18.98 -38.71
C ILE A 14 0.66 18.35 -37.46
N VAL A 15 -0.29 17.42 -37.61
CA VAL A 15 -0.93 16.74 -36.48
C VAL A 15 0.08 15.97 -35.63
N ILE A 16 0.97 15.18 -36.24
CA ILE A 16 1.99 14.43 -35.49
C ILE A 16 3.01 15.36 -34.82
N ILE A 17 3.34 16.50 -35.43
CA ILE A 17 4.23 17.51 -34.83
C ILE A 17 3.58 18.12 -33.58
N VAL A 18 2.31 18.54 -33.69
CA VAL A 18 1.57 19.11 -32.57
C VAL A 18 1.43 18.09 -31.44
N LEU A 19 1.05 16.84 -31.75
CA LEU A 19 1.00 15.75 -30.77
C LEU A 19 2.37 15.48 -30.13
N GLY A 20 3.46 15.58 -30.90
CA GLY A 20 4.83 15.43 -30.40
C GLY A 20 5.20 16.48 -29.35
N VAL A 21 4.89 17.76 -29.60
CA VAL A 21 5.17 18.86 -28.65
C VAL A 21 4.30 18.72 -27.38
N LEU A 22 3.03 18.38 -27.53
CA LEU A 22 2.13 18.16 -26.41
C LEU A 22 2.60 16.98 -25.53
N ALA A 23 3.02 15.87 -26.15
CA ALA A 23 3.57 14.72 -25.42
C ALA A 23 4.86 15.08 -24.66
N ALA A 24 5.79 15.80 -25.30
CA ALA A 24 7.07 16.18 -24.70
C ALA A 24 6.91 17.03 -23.43
N THR A 25 5.90 17.90 -23.38
CA THR A 25 5.62 18.75 -22.22
C THR A 25 4.77 18.06 -21.15
N ALA A 26 3.88 17.13 -21.53
CA ALA A 26 3.00 16.43 -20.61
C ALA A 26 3.68 15.28 -19.84
N ILE A 27 4.62 14.56 -20.45
CA ILE A 27 5.26 13.37 -19.86
C ILE A 27 5.94 13.66 -18.50
N PRO A 28 6.78 14.70 -18.34
CA PRO A 28 7.44 14.97 -17.05
C PRO A 28 6.43 15.25 -15.93
N THR A 29 5.38 16.01 -16.23
CA THR A 29 4.33 16.33 -15.27
C THR A 29 3.54 15.08 -14.88
N PHE A 30 3.24 14.20 -15.84
CA PHE A 30 2.55 12.94 -15.58
C PHE A 30 3.35 12.00 -14.68
N ILE A 31 4.67 11.96 -14.81
CA ILE A 31 5.55 11.18 -13.91
C ILE A 31 5.52 11.75 -12.48
N ASN A 32 5.63 13.08 -12.32
CA ASN A 32 5.56 13.71 -11.01
C ASN A 32 4.23 13.46 -10.29
N ILE A 33 3.10 13.53 -11.02
CA ILE A 33 1.77 13.24 -10.46
C ILE A 33 1.68 11.79 -9.96
N GLN A 34 2.29 10.83 -10.66
CA GLN A 34 2.32 9.44 -10.20
C GLN A 34 3.13 9.29 -8.91
N HIS A 35 4.29 9.92 -8.79
CA HIS A 35 5.08 9.91 -7.56
C HIS A 35 4.32 10.56 -6.39
N ASP A 36 3.69 11.72 -6.62
CA ASP A 36 2.85 12.40 -5.63
C ASP A 36 1.66 11.54 -5.20
N ALA A 37 1.02 10.85 -6.14
CA ALA A 37 -0.08 9.92 -5.86
C ALA A 37 0.40 8.76 -4.99
N SER A 38 1.54 8.14 -5.30
CA SER A 38 2.13 7.07 -4.49
C SER A 38 2.42 7.52 -3.06
N ARG A 39 3.01 8.72 -2.89
CA ARG A 39 3.25 9.31 -1.55
C ARG A 39 1.96 9.51 -0.77
N ALA A 40 0.95 10.12 -1.40
CA ALA A 40 -0.34 10.36 -0.78
C ALA A 40 -1.02 9.05 -0.37
N VAL A 41 -0.94 8.03 -1.22
CA VAL A 41 -1.52 6.71 -0.99
C VAL A 41 -0.88 6.02 0.22
N VAL A 42 0.45 6.00 0.30
CA VAL A 42 1.18 5.40 1.44
C VAL A 42 0.85 6.12 2.76
N ARG A 43 0.79 7.46 2.75
CA ARG A 43 0.38 8.25 3.93
C ARG A 43 -1.06 7.95 4.34
N ASN A 44 -1.99 7.92 3.39
CA ASN A 44 -3.40 7.62 3.64
C ASN A 44 -3.56 6.22 4.24
N LEU A 45 -2.81 5.25 3.74
CA LEU A 45 -2.83 3.88 4.26
C LEU A 45 -2.41 3.81 5.73
N SER A 46 -1.37 4.55 6.13
CA SER A 46 -0.97 4.65 7.54
C SER A 46 -2.08 5.25 8.43
N GLY A 47 -2.84 6.21 7.90
CA GLY A 47 -4.00 6.80 8.59
C GLY A 47 -5.17 5.82 8.72
N SER A 48 -5.45 5.05 7.66
CA SER A 48 -6.45 3.99 7.68
C SER A 48 -6.09 2.89 8.67
N LEU A 49 -4.79 2.51 8.75
CA LEU A 49 -4.30 1.55 9.75
C LEU A 49 -4.54 2.05 11.18
N LYS A 50 -4.23 3.32 11.48
CA LYS A 50 -4.50 3.92 12.80
C LYS A 50 -5.98 3.84 13.15
N THR A 51 -6.84 4.28 12.24
CA THR A 51 -8.30 4.22 12.42
C THR A 51 -8.78 2.78 12.65
N ALA A 52 -8.27 1.82 11.89
CA ALA A 52 -8.63 0.42 12.04
C ALA A 52 -8.19 -0.17 13.39
N MET A 53 -7.02 0.22 13.89
CA MET A 53 -6.56 -0.21 15.23
C MET A 53 -7.44 0.37 16.33
N ASP A 54 -7.82 1.64 16.24
CA ASP A 54 -8.72 2.26 17.21
C ASP A 54 -10.07 1.54 17.26
N LEU A 55 -10.61 1.18 16.09
CA LEU A 55 -11.85 0.40 15.99
C LEU A 55 -11.72 -1.00 16.59
N VAL A 56 -10.61 -1.70 16.33
CA VAL A 56 -10.34 -3.00 16.96
C VAL A 56 -10.24 -2.88 18.46
N ASN A 57 -9.53 -1.86 18.96
CA ASN A 57 -9.38 -1.65 20.40
C ASN A 57 -10.73 -1.39 21.07
N ILE A 58 -11.60 -0.58 20.46
CA ILE A 58 -12.97 -0.39 20.94
C ILE A 58 -13.75 -1.71 20.93
N ARG A 59 -13.64 -2.49 19.86
CA ARG A 59 -14.34 -3.77 19.72
C ARG A 59 -13.89 -4.80 20.75
N LYS A 60 -12.59 -4.85 21.03
CA LYS A 60 -11.96 -5.70 22.05
C LYS A 60 -12.56 -5.45 23.43
N GLU A 61 -12.71 -4.19 23.82
CA GLU A 61 -13.32 -3.79 25.10
C GLU A 61 -14.81 -4.12 25.16
N ILE A 62 -15.54 -4.01 24.03
CA ILE A 62 -16.97 -4.36 23.97
C ILE A 62 -17.17 -5.88 24.08
N ASP A 63 -16.32 -6.65 23.42
CA ASP A 63 -16.44 -8.11 23.33
C ASP A 63 -15.76 -8.83 24.51
N ASP A 64 -15.07 -8.10 25.41
CA ASP A 64 -14.30 -8.62 26.56
C ASP A 64 -13.36 -9.78 26.15
N SER A 65 -12.66 -9.59 25.03
CA SER A 65 -11.86 -10.64 24.39
C SER A 65 -10.48 -10.15 23.97
N GLU A 66 -9.45 -10.64 24.65
CA GLU A 66 -8.04 -10.29 24.39
C GLU A 66 -7.37 -11.12 23.28
N THR A 67 -8.10 -12.10 22.72
CA THR A 67 -7.53 -13.08 21.77
C THR A 67 -8.09 -12.94 20.36
N SER A 68 -9.32 -12.46 20.22
CA SER A 68 -9.93 -12.23 18.91
C SER A 68 -11.12 -11.30 18.99
N VAL A 69 -11.38 -10.54 17.91
CA VAL A 69 -12.58 -9.72 17.76
C VAL A 69 -13.31 -10.05 16.46
N ASP A 70 -14.63 -9.92 16.44
CA ASP A 70 -15.40 -9.92 15.18
C ASP A 70 -15.35 -8.53 14.55
N TYR A 71 -14.90 -8.49 13.30
CA TYR A 71 -14.89 -7.30 12.47
C TYR A 71 -15.62 -7.58 11.15
N ASN A 72 -16.87 -7.10 11.05
CA ASN A 72 -17.75 -7.29 9.89
C ASN A 72 -17.93 -8.77 9.51
N GLY A 73 -18.09 -9.66 10.50
CA GLY A 73 -18.23 -11.10 10.27
C GLY A 73 -16.92 -11.84 9.99
N ASN A 74 -15.77 -11.17 10.08
CA ASN A 74 -14.44 -11.78 10.00
C ASN A 74 -13.78 -11.79 11.37
N THR A 75 -13.17 -12.91 11.74
CA THR A 75 -12.41 -13.01 12.98
C THR A 75 -11.01 -12.41 12.83
N ILE A 76 -10.72 -11.37 13.59
CA ILE A 76 -9.39 -10.77 13.69
C ILE A 76 -8.68 -11.36 14.91
N THR A 77 -7.54 -12.02 14.70
CA THR A 77 -6.73 -12.56 15.81
C THR A 77 -5.92 -11.44 16.45
N LEU A 78 -5.88 -11.42 17.78
CA LEU A 78 -5.10 -10.48 18.57
C LEU A 78 -3.87 -11.17 19.18
N VAL A 79 -2.78 -10.41 19.32
CA VAL A 79 -1.58 -10.76 20.07
C VAL A 79 -1.32 -9.60 21.04
N ASN A 80 -1.37 -9.90 22.34
CA ASN A 80 -1.29 -8.90 23.42
C ASN A 80 -2.28 -7.73 23.24
N GLY A 81 -3.53 -8.05 22.90
CA GLY A 81 -4.61 -7.06 22.76
C GLY A 81 -4.62 -6.28 21.44
N TYR A 82 -3.66 -6.49 20.54
CA TYR A 82 -3.61 -5.80 19.24
C TYR A 82 -3.64 -6.78 18.07
N PRO A 83 -4.15 -6.39 16.89
CA PRO A 83 -4.17 -7.26 15.72
C PRO A 83 -2.83 -7.93 15.44
N LYS A 84 -2.91 -9.23 15.12
CA LYS A 84 -1.76 -9.93 14.58
C LYS A 84 -1.33 -9.24 13.28
N PRO A 85 -0.02 -8.93 13.11
CA PRO A 85 0.49 -8.22 11.94
C PRO A 85 0.59 -9.15 10.73
N ALA A 86 -0.51 -9.76 10.32
CA ALA A 86 -0.57 -10.75 9.25
C ALA A 86 -1.49 -10.27 8.11
N ALA A 87 -1.19 -10.74 6.89
CA ALA A 87 -1.83 -10.23 5.69
C ALA A 87 -3.37 -10.45 5.65
N PRO A 88 -3.90 -11.62 6.05
CA PRO A 88 -5.35 -11.84 6.10
C PRO A 88 -6.09 -10.85 7.02
N GLU A 89 -5.54 -10.59 8.20
CA GLU A 89 -6.10 -9.70 9.22
C GLU A 89 -6.16 -8.27 8.68
N MET A 90 -5.05 -7.79 8.11
CA MET A 90 -4.98 -6.47 7.51
C MET A 90 -5.93 -6.31 6.32
N ARG A 91 -6.16 -7.40 5.56
CA ARG A 91 -7.12 -7.41 4.46
C ARG A 91 -8.53 -7.09 4.93
N PHE A 92 -8.95 -7.72 6.03
CA PHE A 92 -10.27 -7.51 6.61
C PHE A 92 -10.39 -6.13 7.25
N LEU A 93 -9.36 -5.68 7.96
CA LEU A 93 -9.36 -4.38 8.65
C LEU A 93 -9.40 -3.19 7.68
N LEU A 94 -8.67 -3.27 6.57
CA LEU A 94 -8.57 -2.20 5.58
C LEU A 94 -9.58 -2.34 4.43
N ASN A 95 -10.35 -3.42 4.39
CA ASN A 95 -11.24 -3.78 3.28
C ASN A 95 -10.54 -3.67 1.90
N MET A 96 -9.34 -4.24 1.81
CA MET A 96 -8.48 -4.10 0.64
C MET A 96 -8.48 -5.40 -0.19
N GLU A 97 -8.61 -5.28 -1.51
CA GLU A 97 -8.42 -6.41 -2.42
C GLU A 97 -6.91 -6.69 -2.52
N LEU A 98 -6.45 -7.72 -1.80
CA LEU A 98 -5.06 -8.19 -1.86
C LEU A 98 -5.01 -9.48 -2.68
N PRO A 99 -3.92 -9.71 -3.45
CA PRO A 99 -3.85 -10.86 -4.33
C PRO A 99 -3.87 -12.14 -3.49
N SER A 100 -4.74 -13.08 -3.84
CA SER A 100 -4.94 -14.34 -3.10
C SER A 100 -3.73 -15.28 -3.19
N THR A 101 -2.89 -15.12 -4.22
CA THR A 101 -1.71 -15.96 -4.48
C THR A 101 -0.63 -15.22 -5.26
N THR A 102 0.19 -14.38 -4.62
CA THR A 102 1.56 -14.12 -5.12
C THR A 102 2.45 -13.80 -3.93
N TRP A 103 2.87 -14.87 -3.25
CA TRP A 103 4.13 -14.87 -2.53
C TRP A 103 5.23 -14.62 -3.57
N THR A 104 5.53 -13.36 -3.89
CA THR A 104 6.71 -13.04 -4.68
C THR A 104 7.89 -13.28 -3.73
N PRO A 105 8.76 -14.28 -3.99
CA PRO A 105 9.85 -14.62 -3.07
C PRO A 105 10.85 -13.46 -2.86
N ASN A 106 10.76 -12.43 -3.71
CA ASN A 106 11.76 -11.37 -3.81
C ASN A 106 11.14 -9.97 -3.81
N TRP A 107 10.44 -9.64 -2.72
CA TRP A 107 9.79 -8.34 -2.45
C TRP A 107 10.76 -7.15 -2.40
N LEU A 108 12.08 -7.40 -2.36
CA LEU A 108 13.12 -6.38 -2.50
C LEU A 108 13.50 -6.07 -3.95
N THR A 109 13.23 -6.98 -4.90
CA THR A 109 13.70 -6.79 -6.29
C THR A 109 12.61 -6.99 -7.34
N VAL A 110 11.41 -7.44 -6.96
CA VAL A 110 10.31 -7.71 -7.88
C VAL A 110 9.03 -7.08 -7.31
N PRO A 111 8.41 -6.12 -8.04
CA PRO A 111 7.11 -5.59 -7.68
C PRO A 111 6.03 -6.69 -7.68
N CYS A 112 4.99 -6.54 -6.85
CA CYS A 112 3.84 -7.41 -6.93
C CYS A 112 2.99 -7.11 -8.18
N ASP A 113 2.09 -8.04 -8.54
CA ASP A 113 1.13 -7.91 -9.63
C ASP A 113 -0.27 -8.35 -9.18
N GLY A 114 -1.30 -7.93 -9.90
CA GLY A 114 -2.70 -8.33 -9.69
C GLY A 114 -3.43 -7.58 -8.57
N SER A 115 -2.85 -6.50 -8.03
CA SER A 115 -3.45 -5.69 -6.97
C SER A 115 -2.84 -4.28 -6.94
N ALA A 116 -3.58 -3.32 -6.38
CA ALA A 116 -3.11 -1.94 -6.23
C ALA A 116 -2.00 -1.79 -5.18
N PHE A 117 -1.95 -2.71 -4.21
CA PHE A 117 -0.98 -2.72 -3.12
C PHE A 117 -0.36 -4.10 -2.94
N CYS A 118 0.93 -4.08 -2.67
CA CYS A 118 1.68 -5.23 -2.20
C CYS A 118 1.60 -5.32 -0.67
N ILE A 119 1.70 -6.53 -0.14
CA ILE A 119 1.70 -6.77 1.30
C ILE A 119 2.74 -7.83 1.69
N LEU A 120 3.42 -7.61 2.81
CA LEU A 120 4.31 -8.59 3.42
C LEU A 120 3.99 -8.67 4.91
N GLY A 121 3.19 -9.67 5.30
CA GLY A 121 2.77 -9.84 6.69
C GLY A 121 3.51 -10.94 7.44
N ASN A 122 3.30 -10.95 8.75
CA ASN A 122 3.75 -11.91 9.74
C ASN A 122 5.26 -12.13 9.70
N ARG A 123 6.03 -11.05 9.51
CA ARG A 123 7.48 -11.09 9.51
C ARG A 123 8.01 -10.72 10.88
N SER A 124 8.82 -11.58 11.47
CA SER A 124 9.60 -11.20 12.64
C SER A 124 10.51 -10.04 12.23
N TYR A 125 10.48 -8.97 13.00
CA TYR A 125 11.24 -7.78 12.67
C TYR A 125 12.74 -8.05 12.84
N THR A 126 13.52 -7.74 11.80
CA THR A 126 14.97 -8.01 11.72
C THR A 126 15.77 -6.75 11.35
N ASN A 127 15.26 -5.57 11.74
CA ASN A 127 15.81 -4.26 11.40
C ASN A 127 15.93 -3.99 9.89
N LYS A 128 15.04 -4.59 9.08
CA LYS A 128 14.99 -4.42 7.62
C LYS A 128 13.55 -4.38 7.09
N PRO A 129 13.15 -3.31 6.38
CA PRO A 129 13.77 -1.97 6.39
C PRO A 129 13.87 -1.40 7.82
N GLU A 130 14.85 -0.53 8.06
CA GLU A 130 15.10 0.05 9.39
C GLU A 130 13.98 1.02 9.77
N ILE A 131 13.40 0.79 10.95
CA ILE A 131 12.36 1.59 11.58
C ILE A 131 12.78 1.80 13.03
N ASP A 132 13.03 3.07 13.42
CA ASP A 132 13.61 3.43 14.72
C ASP A 132 12.77 2.96 15.92
N ASP A 133 11.44 3.00 15.79
CA ASP A 133 10.51 2.71 16.90
C ASP A 133 10.15 1.22 17.04
N VAL A 134 10.65 0.36 16.14
CA VAL A 134 10.35 -1.08 16.17
C VAL A 134 11.58 -1.84 16.64
N THR A 135 11.51 -2.47 17.81
CA THR A 135 12.64 -3.20 18.42
C THR A 135 12.43 -4.71 18.47
N SER A 136 11.20 -5.18 18.31
CA SER A 136 10.82 -6.59 18.46
C SER A 136 9.48 -6.89 17.78
N GLY A 137 9.04 -8.14 17.90
CA GLY A 137 7.72 -8.59 17.47
C GLY A 137 7.62 -8.82 15.97
N HIS A 138 6.42 -8.65 15.45
CA HIS A 138 6.10 -8.91 14.06
C HIS A 138 5.59 -7.65 13.36
N VAL A 139 5.89 -7.56 12.07
CA VAL A 139 5.56 -6.42 11.23
C VAL A 139 4.82 -6.89 9.97
N VAL A 140 3.94 -6.01 9.50
CA VAL A 140 3.37 -6.05 8.16
C VAL A 140 3.72 -4.78 7.42
N PHE A 141 4.15 -4.95 6.18
CA PHE A 141 4.46 -3.85 5.28
C PHE A 141 3.47 -3.81 4.12
N PHE A 142 3.23 -2.60 3.62
CA PHE A 142 2.41 -2.33 2.46
C PHE A 142 3.11 -1.34 1.56
N TRP A 143 3.12 -1.57 0.25
CA TRP A 143 3.68 -0.62 -0.72
C TRP A 143 2.87 -0.63 -2.02
N PRO A 144 2.88 0.46 -2.80
CA PRO A 144 2.12 0.53 -4.04
C PRO A 144 2.62 -0.46 -5.08
N ASN A 145 1.72 -0.91 -5.97
CA ASN A 145 2.09 -1.67 -7.15
C ASN A 145 3.14 -0.91 -7.99
N GLY A 146 4.09 -1.64 -8.58
CA GLY A 146 5.20 -1.06 -9.36
C GLY A 146 6.42 -0.65 -8.54
N TYR A 147 6.32 -0.68 -7.20
CA TYR A 147 7.45 -0.42 -6.29
C TYR A 147 7.94 -1.71 -5.64
N VAL A 148 9.14 -1.65 -5.06
CA VAL A 148 9.69 -2.67 -4.15
C VAL A 148 9.67 -2.15 -2.72
N LEU A 149 9.75 -3.05 -1.73
CA LEU A 149 9.55 -2.69 -0.32
C LEU A 149 10.52 -1.60 0.20
N ASP A 150 11.73 -1.49 -0.38
CA ASP A 150 12.74 -0.51 0.06
C ASP A 150 12.53 0.91 -0.51
N SER A 151 11.53 1.10 -1.37
CA SER A 151 11.27 2.40 -2.01
C SER A 151 10.37 3.29 -1.13
N CYS A 152 9.10 2.92 -0.99
CA CYS A 152 8.17 3.61 -0.11
C CYS A 152 7.06 2.67 0.33
N PHE A 153 6.72 2.75 1.61
CA PHE A 153 5.86 1.77 2.26
C PHE A 153 5.17 2.34 3.49
N ALA A 154 4.01 1.80 3.82
CA ALA A 154 3.40 1.92 5.14
C ALA A 154 3.67 0.64 5.93
N TYR A 155 3.68 0.73 7.25
CA TYR A 155 3.87 -0.43 8.10
C TYR A 155 3.00 -0.39 9.34
N TYR A 156 2.71 -1.57 9.85
CA TYR A 156 2.14 -1.82 11.17
C TYR A 156 3.02 -2.85 11.88
N ALA A 157 3.49 -2.53 13.07
CA ALA A 157 4.30 -3.42 13.88
C ALA A 157 3.64 -3.64 15.23
N ASN A 158 3.37 -4.90 15.56
CA ASN A 158 3.01 -5.30 16.91
C ASN A 158 4.31 -5.73 17.59
N LEU A 159 4.73 -5.01 18.63
CA LEU A 159 5.99 -5.26 19.34
C LEU A 159 5.94 -6.56 20.16
N GLU A 160 4.73 -7.11 20.36
CA GLU A 160 4.45 -8.31 21.15
C GLU A 160 4.95 -8.20 22.59
N ILE A 161 4.92 -6.97 23.12
CA ILE A 161 5.18 -6.62 24.51
C ILE A 161 3.85 -6.26 25.15
N ASP A 162 3.53 -6.88 26.28
CA ASP A 162 2.27 -6.65 26.98
C ASP A 162 2.08 -5.16 27.33
N GLY A 163 0.85 -4.66 27.14
CA GLY A 163 0.48 -3.26 27.36
C GLY A 163 1.14 -2.23 26.42
N THR A 164 1.96 -2.64 25.45
CA THR A 164 2.64 -1.72 24.54
C THR A 164 1.85 -1.56 23.24
N PRO A 165 1.46 -0.32 22.85
CA PRO A 165 0.72 -0.10 21.62
C PRO A 165 1.55 -0.43 20.38
N PRO A 166 0.90 -0.80 19.26
CA PRO A 166 1.58 -1.07 18.01
C PRO A 166 2.13 0.22 17.40
N VAL A 167 3.20 0.09 16.63
CA VAL A 167 3.83 1.18 15.91
C VAL A 167 3.28 1.22 14.49
N ILE A 168 2.76 2.37 14.08
CA ILE A 168 2.18 2.57 12.75
C ILE A 168 2.81 3.79 12.11
N GLY A 169 3.41 3.59 10.95
CA GLY A 169 4.10 4.66 10.24
C GLY A 169 4.18 4.41 8.75
N PHE A 170 4.97 5.26 8.11
CA PHE A 170 5.23 5.20 6.69
C PHE A 170 6.60 5.79 6.35
N VAL A 171 7.11 5.40 5.19
CA VAL A 171 8.30 5.95 4.54
C VAL A 171 7.90 6.28 3.11
N ASP A 172 8.07 7.53 2.70
CA ASP A 172 7.64 8.03 1.39
C ASP A 172 8.77 8.69 0.59
N SER A 173 10.02 8.61 1.06
CA SER A 173 11.18 9.25 0.45
C SER A 173 11.65 8.61 -0.86
N GLY A 174 11.34 7.33 -1.07
CA GLY A 174 11.62 6.62 -2.33
C GLY A 174 10.40 6.41 -3.22
N CYS A 175 9.29 7.07 -2.89
CA CYS A 175 8.25 7.42 -3.85
C CYS A 175 8.73 8.70 -4.56
#